data_AF-M7YN66-F1
#
_entry.id   AF-M7YN66-F1
#
_cell.length_a   1.000
_cell.length_b   1.000
_cell.length_c   1.000
_cell.angle_alpha   90.00
_cell.angle_beta   90.00
_cell.angle_gamma   90.00
#
_symmetry.space_group_name_H-M   'P 1'
#
loop_
_entity.id
_entity.type
_entity.pdbx_description
1 polymer ?
#
loop_
_entity_poly.entity_id
_entity_poly.type
_entity_poly.pdbx_seq_one_letter_code
_entity_poly.pdbx_strand_id
1 'polypeptide(L)'
;MDGDEMTRVIWKMIKDKLIFPYLDLDVKYFDLGVLNRDATDDKDTSVEMKWITSGSRMTNLITSILYALGKLWFAIRYNVAVKCATITPDETRVKEFKLKSMWRSPNGTIRNILNVPDGAEPVELDVYDFKGPGVALAMYNVDESIRAFAESSMAMALSKKWPLYLSTKNTILKKYDGRFKDIFQEVYEENWKEKFEENSIWYEHRLIDDMVAYAVKSEGGYVWACKNYDGDVQSDFLAQGFGSLGLMSSVLLSSDGKTLEAEAAHGTVTRHFRLHEKGQETSTNSIASIFAWTRGLEHRAKLDNNDKLLDFTQKLESACVETVESGKMTKDLALLSHGTK
;
A
#
# COMPACT_ATOMS: atom_id res chain seq x y z
N MET A 1 10.43 2.22 7.40
CA MET A 1 9.63 1.45 8.38
C MET A 1 10.04 -0.01 8.28
N ASP A 2 10.55 -0.59 9.39
CA ASP A 2 10.92 -2.00 9.46
C ASP A 2 9.70 -2.90 9.65
N GLY A 3 9.88 -4.20 9.46
CA GLY A 3 8.78 -5.16 9.39
C GLY A 3 9.07 -6.46 10.13
N ASP A 4 8.46 -7.54 9.67
CA ASP A 4 8.44 -8.83 10.36
C ASP A 4 9.05 -9.98 9.53
N GLU A 5 9.35 -11.07 10.21
CA GLU A 5 9.70 -12.39 9.64
C GLU A 5 10.76 -12.35 8.52
N MET A 6 10.56 -13.07 7.41
CA MET A 6 11.58 -13.24 6.37
C MET A 6 11.87 -11.92 5.67
N THR A 7 10.84 -11.07 5.51
CA THR A 7 11.00 -9.73 4.96
C THR A 7 11.89 -8.85 5.84
N ARG A 8 11.83 -8.94 7.17
CA ARG A 8 12.74 -8.22 8.08
C ARG A 8 14.20 -8.65 7.90
N VAL A 9 14.44 -9.95 7.72
CA VAL A 9 15.79 -10.50 7.46
C VAL A 9 16.35 -9.93 6.15
N ILE A 10 15.57 -10.01 5.08
CA ILE A 10 15.94 -9.47 3.76
C ILE A 10 16.12 -7.95 3.82
N TRP A 11 15.26 -7.24 4.54
CA TRP A 11 15.32 -5.79 4.70
C TRP A 11 16.64 -5.33 5.28
N LYS A 12 17.15 -6.04 6.29
CA LYS A 12 18.47 -5.81 6.84
C LYS A 12 19.56 -6.08 5.80
N MET A 13 19.49 -7.19 5.07
CA MET A 13 20.48 -7.53 4.04
C MET A 13 20.53 -6.48 2.92
N ILE A 14 19.38 -5.97 2.48
CA ILE A 14 19.29 -4.90 1.47
C ILE A 14 19.99 -3.64 1.99
N LYS A 15 19.66 -3.19 3.19
CA LYS A 15 20.30 -2.02 3.82
C LYS A 15 21.82 -2.17 3.88
N ASP A 16 22.29 -3.30 4.39
CA ASP A 16 23.71 -3.53 4.67
C ASP A 16 24.54 -3.76 3.40
N LYS A 17 23.96 -4.36 2.35
CA LYS A 17 24.70 -4.76 1.14
C LYS A 17 24.46 -3.87 -0.06
N LEU A 18 23.27 -3.28 -0.19
CA LEU A 18 22.82 -2.61 -1.40
C LEU A 18 22.57 -1.12 -1.21
N ILE A 19 22.33 -0.63 0.02
CA ILE A 19 21.98 0.78 0.26
C ILE A 19 23.14 1.53 0.93
N PHE A 20 23.43 1.25 2.20
CA PHE A 20 24.38 2.04 3.00
C PHE A 20 25.85 1.94 2.59
N PRO A 21 26.33 0.89 1.87
CA PRO A 21 27.67 0.93 1.29
C PRO A 21 27.84 1.99 0.19
N TYR A 22 26.74 2.45 -0.41
CA TYR A 22 26.75 3.33 -1.59
C TYR A 22 26.14 4.70 -1.32
N LEU A 23 25.28 4.82 -0.31
CA LEU A 23 24.53 6.03 0.00
C LEU A 23 24.71 6.44 1.47
N ASP A 24 24.99 7.73 1.69
CA ASP A 24 24.87 8.38 2.99
C ASP A 24 23.47 9.01 3.11
N LEU A 25 22.63 8.47 4.01
CA LEU A 25 21.22 8.79 4.10
C LEU A 25 20.82 9.15 5.54
N ASP A 26 20.13 10.28 5.71
CA ASP A 26 19.43 10.59 6.98
C ASP A 26 18.09 9.83 7.04
N VAL A 27 18.15 8.57 7.49
CA VAL A 27 16.97 7.71 7.60
C VAL A 27 16.32 7.87 8.97
N LYS A 28 15.07 8.34 9.01
CA LYS A 28 14.22 8.25 10.20
C LYS A 28 13.67 6.83 10.32
N TYR A 29 14.16 6.10 11.32
CA TYR A 29 13.84 4.69 11.52
C TYR A 29 12.63 4.50 12.44
N PHE A 30 11.76 3.58 12.06
CA PHE A 30 10.59 3.16 12.84
C PHE A 30 10.48 1.64 12.74
N ASP A 31 10.39 0.96 13.88
CA ASP A 31 10.22 -0.49 13.93
C ASP A 31 8.73 -0.83 14.03
N LEU A 32 8.14 -1.32 12.94
CA LEU A 32 6.74 -1.76 12.93
C LEU A 32 6.60 -3.27 13.15
N GLY A 33 7.67 -3.95 13.58
CA GLY A 33 7.61 -5.36 13.93
C GLY A 33 6.58 -5.62 15.02
N VAL A 34 5.88 -6.74 14.93
CA VAL A 34 4.71 -7.07 15.76
C VAL A 34 5.01 -7.01 17.26
N LEU A 35 6.23 -7.40 17.68
CA LEU A 35 6.65 -7.32 19.07
C LEU A 35 6.90 -5.88 19.54
N ASN A 36 7.46 -5.01 18.68
CA ASN A 36 7.63 -3.61 19.03
C ASN A 36 6.29 -2.88 19.10
N ARG A 37 5.39 -3.19 18.16
CA ARG A 37 4.01 -2.67 18.20
C ARG A 37 3.28 -3.12 19.45
N ASP A 38 3.40 -4.39 19.84
CA ASP A 38 2.80 -4.87 21.09
C ASP A 38 3.40 -4.20 22.33
N ALA A 39 4.73 -4.04 22.38
CA ALA A 39 5.42 -3.36 23.47
C ALA A 39 4.97 -1.90 23.64
N THR A 40 4.67 -1.23 22.53
CA THR A 40 4.25 0.18 22.51
C THR A 40 2.73 0.37 22.48
N ASP A 41 1.93 -0.68 22.65
CA ASP A 41 0.47 -0.62 22.55
C ASP A 41 -0.02 -0.02 21.20
N ASP A 42 0.68 -0.37 20.12
CA ASP A 42 0.50 0.14 18.76
C ASP A 42 0.73 1.67 18.63
N LYS A 43 1.38 2.29 19.64
CA LYS A 43 1.71 3.73 19.63
C LYS A 43 2.83 4.08 18.66
N ASP A 44 3.81 3.21 18.44
CA ASP A 44 4.81 3.42 17.38
C ASP A 44 4.18 3.31 15.98
N THR A 45 3.05 2.61 15.90
CA THR A 45 2.20 2.49 14.72
C THR A 45 1.36 3.76 14.49
N SER A 46 1.22 4.63 15.49
CA SER A 46 0.43 5.87 15.47
C SER A 46 1.24 7.15 15.81
N VAL A 47 2.56 7.02 16.03
CA VAL A 47 3.55 7.99 16.56
C VAL A 47 2.98 9.12 17.44
N GLU A 48 3.07 8.91 18.75
CA GLU A 48 2.96 9.94 19.79
C GLU A 48 4.21 10.85 19.79
N MET A 49 4.02 12.16 19.78
CA MET A 49 5.07 13.14 20.08
C MET A 49 5.03 13.44 21.57
N LYS A 50 5.95 12.90 22.38
CA LYS A 50 6.14 13.33 23.78
C LYS A 50 6.69 14.76 23.80
N TRP A 51 5.80 15.74 23.86
CA TRP A 51 6.14 17.05 24.40
C TRP A 51 6.05 16.96 25.93
N ILE A 52 7.20 16.86 26.61
CA ILE A 52 7.26 17.29 28.02
C ILE A 52 7.31 18.81 27.97
N THR A 53 6.15 19.45 27.86
CA THR A 53 5.97 20.82 28.34
C THR A 53 5.19 20.73 29.64
N SER A 54 5.89 21.01 30.73
CA SER A 54 5.29 21.28 32.03
C SER A 54 4.22 22.38 31.87
N GLY A 55 2.94 22.02 31.98
CA GLY A 55 1.89 23.03 32.23
C GLY A 55 0.50 22.74 31.65
N SER A 56 -0.44 22.47 32.57
CA SER A 56 -1.90 22.72 32.48
C SER A 56 -2.82 21.69 31.78
N ARG A 57 -3.99 21.52 32.42
CA ARG A 57 -5.10 20.58 32.13
C ARG A 57 -5.82 20.75 30.77
N MET A 58 -5.33 21.61 29.87
CA MET A 58 -5.93 21.87 28.56
C MET A 58 -5.35 20.99 27.43
N THR A 59 -4.50 20.01 27.79
CA THR A 59 -3.77 19.17 26.83
C THR A 59 -4.49 17.88 26.46
N ASN A 60 -5.72 17.58 26.90
CA ASN A 60 -6.31 16.26 26.60
C ASN A 60 -7.11 16.21 25.28
N LEU A 61 -7.70 17.33 24.82
CA LEU A 61 -8.51 17.37 23.59
C LEU A 61 -7.67 17.58 22.32
N ILE A 62 -6.60 18.39 22.41
CA ILE A 62 -5.63 18.57 21.31
C ILE A 62 -4.76 17.32 21.15
N THR A 63 -4.48 16.59 22.24
CA THR A 63 -3.66 15.38 22.17
C THR A 63 -4.43 14.21 21.54
N SER A 64 -5.75 14.08 21.76
CA SER A 64 -6.60 13.11 21.02
C SER A 64 -6.66 13.38 19.51
N ILE A 65 -6.54 14.64 19.09
CA ILE A 65 -6.46 15.01 17.66
C ILE A 65 -5.08 14.67 17.08
N LEU A 66 -4.01 14.73 17.89
CA LEU A 66 -2.65 14.36 17.51
C LEU A 66 -2.35 12.85 17.53
N TYR A 67 -3.08 12.05 18.33
CA TYR A 67 -2.88 10.60 18.47
C TYR A 67 -3.14 9.79 17.17
N ALA A 68 -3.86 10.33 16.19
CA ALA A 68 -4.10 9.69 14.89
C ALA A 68 -3.09 10.15 13.79
N LEU A 69 -2.19 11.09 14.09
CA LEU A 69 -1.44 11.83 13.08
C LEU A 69 0.04 11.45 12.96
N GLY A 70 0.58 10.55 13.77
CA GLY A 70 2.04 10.39 13.84
C GLY A 70 2.74 9.87 12.58
N LYS A 71 2.19 8.82 11.95
CA LYS A 71 2.74 8.26 10.69
C LYS A 71 2.48 9.15 9.49
N LEU A 72 1.24 9.64 9.39
CA LEU A 72 0.82 10.54 8.33
C LEU A 72 1.62 11.85 8.42
N TRP A 73 1.88 12.37 9.62
CA TRP A 73 2.71 13.55 9.81
C TRP A 73 4.17 13.32 9.43
N PHE A 74 4.78 12.15 9.69
CA PHE A 74 6.16 11.89 9.24
C PHE A 74 6.25 11.67 7.74
N ALA A 75 5.35 10.88 7.15
CA ALA A 75 5.29 10.72 5.70
C ALA A 75 4.98 12.05 5.00
N ILE A 76 4.04 12.86 5.50
CA ILE A 76 3.75 14.22 5.01
C ILE A 76 4.97 15.14 5.23
N ARG A 77 5.64 15.05 6.37
CA ARG A 77 6.77 15.94 6.71
C ARG A 77 7.98 15.68 5.83
N TYR A 78 8.29 14.42 5.57
CA TYR A 78 9.49 14.01 4.81
C TYR A 78 9.18 13.58 3.38
N ASN A 79 7.89 13.55 2.99
CA ASN A 79 7.33 13.20 1.69
C ASN A 79 7.62 11.78 1.19
N VAL A 80 8.51 11.02 1.83
CA VAL A 80 8.93 9.69 1.35
C VAL A 80 9.02 8.72 2.50
N ALA A 81 8.31 7.60 2.38
CA ALA A 81 8.42 6.45 3.25
C ALA A 81 8.75 5.19 2.43
N VAL A 82 9.55 4.31 3.03
CA VAL A 82 9.83 2.97 2.50
C VAL A 82 9.50 1.96 3.59
N LYS A 83 8.64 0.99 3.29
CA LYS A 83 8.05 0.09 4.28
C LYS A 83 8.28 -1.38 3.95
N CYS A 84 8.72 -2.11 4.97
CA CYS A 84 8.82 -3.56 4.98
C CYS A 84 7.46 -4.20 5.32
N ALA A 85 7.22 -5.44 4.87
CA ALA A 85 5.98 -6.15 5.18
C ALA A 85 5.84 -6.42 6.69
N THR A 86 4.61 -6.31 7.20
CA THR A 86 4.28 -6.42 8.63
C THR A 86 3.17 -7.44 8.86
N ILE A 87 3.23 -8.16 9.98
CA ILE A 87 2.18 -9.09 10.40
C ILE A 87 0.91 -8.28 10.75
N THR A 88 -0.24 -8.68 10.22
CA THR A 88 -1.55 -8.31 10.80
C THR A 88 -1.99 -9.50 11.66
N PRO A 89 -1.98 -9.39 12.99
CA PRO A 89 -2.21 -10.55 13.85
C PRO A 89 -3.68 -11.00 13.82
N ASP A 90 -3.88 -12.31 13.69
CA ASP A 90 -5.14 -12.99 13.99
C ASP A 90 -5.04 -13.70 15.37
N GLU A 91 -6.04 -14.49 15.76
CA GLU A 91 -6.02 -15.24 17.02
C GLU A 91 -4.81 -16.18 17.15
N THR A 92 -4.35 -16.74 16.03
CA THR A 92 -3.19 -17.63 15.99
C THR A 92 -1.92 -16.84 16.29
N ARG A 93 -1.76 -15.66 15.67
CA ARG A 93 -0.60 -14.78 15.89
C ARG A 93 -0.58 -14.19 17.29
N VAL A 94 -1.73 -13.88 17.87
CA VAL A 94 -1.82 -13.45 19.29
C VAL A 94 -1.23 -14.52 20.20
N LYS A 95 -1.57 -15.79 19.99
CA LYS A 95 -1.02 -16.91 20.79
C LYS A 95 0.46 -17.12 20.51
N GLU A 96 0.87 -17.10 19.25
CA GLU A 96 2.24 -17.34 18.81
C GLU A 96 3.22 -16.33 19.41
N PHE A 97 2.90 -15.03 19.31
CA PHE A 97 3.77 -13.95 19.79
C PHE A 97 3.43 -13.48 21.22
N LYS A 98 2.45 -14.11 21.88
CA LYS A 98 1.94 -13.73 23.20
C LYS A 98 1.53 -12.25 23.26
N LEU A 99 0.80 -11.79 22.25
CA LEU A 99 0.40 -10.39 22.10
C LEU A 99 -0.66 -10.02 23.14
N LYS A 100 -0.65 -8.76 23.57
CA LYS A 100 -1.69 -8.16 24.44
C LYS A 100 -3.05 -8.13 23.77
N SER A 101 -3.08 -7.90 22.44
CA SER A 101 -4.32 -7.82 21.68
C SER A 101 -4.14 -8.13 20.19
N MET A 102 -5.26 -8.30 19.48
CA MET A 102 -5.30 -8.43 18.03
C MET A 102 -5.17 -7.03 17.39
N TRP A 103 -3.93 -6.55 17.31
CA TRP A 103 -3.64 -5.22 16.76
C TRP A 103 -4.12 -5.07 15.31
N ARG A 104 -4.59 -3.87 14.96
CA ARG A 104 -5.04 -3.55 13.60
C ARG A 104 -3.88 -3.65 12.60
N SER A 105 -4.22 -3.82 11.33
CA SER A 105 -3.22 -3.83 10.25
C SER A 105 -2.45 -2.50 10.24
N PRO A 106 -1.10 -2.52 10.27
CA PRO A 106 -0.31 -1.30 10.12
C PRO A 106 -0.57 -0.54 8.81
N ASN A 107 -1.09 -1.23 7.77
CA ASN A 107 -1.49 -0.65 6.49
C ASN A 107 -2.87 0.03 6.58
N GLY A 108 -3.79 -0.53 7.38
CA GLY A 108 -5.17 -0.04 7.54
C GLY A 108 -5.33 1.10 8.56
N THR A 109 -4.47 1.18 9.58
CA THR A 109 -4.51 2.24 10.60
C THR A 109 -4.17 3.63 10.03
N ILE A 110 -3.64 3.71 8.80
CA ILE A 110 -3.20 4.96 8.15
C ILE A 110 -4.36 5.78 7.53
N ARG A 111 -5.59 5.26 7.43
CA ARG A 111 -6.64 5.85 6.56
C ARG A 111 -7.93 6.37 7.21
N ASN A 112 -8.02 6.52 8.53
CA ASN A 112 -9.30 6.89 9.16
C ASN A 112 -9.21 8.20 9.97
N ILE A 113 -9.72 9.30 9.42
CA ILE A 113 -10.24 10.42 10.21
C ILE A 113 -11.58 10.84 9.59
N LEU A 114 -12.67 10.60 10.32
CA LEU A 114 -13.99 11.13 10.03
C LEU A 114 -14.26 12.31 10.98
N ASN A 115 -14.55 13.48 10.41
CA ASN A 115 -15.33 14.51 11.09
C ASN A 115 -16.75 14.44 10.51
N VAL A 116 -17.75 14.25 11.37
CA VAL A 116 -19.17 14.32 11.00
C VAL A 116 -19.71 15.69 11.42
N PRO A 117 -20.44 16.43 10.57
CA PRO A 117 -21.12 17.65 11.00
C PRO A 117 -22.29 17.33 11.95
N ASP A 118 -22.41 18.13 13.02
CA ASP A 118 -23.55 18.10 13.96
C ASP A 118 -24.86 18.54 13.26
N GLY A 119 -25.97 17.83 13.57
CA GLY A 119 -27.33 18.35 13.37
C GLY A 119 -28.26 17.62 12.39
N ALA A 120 -27.88 16.46 11.85
CA ALA A 120 -28.79 15.64 11.04
C ALA A 120 -29.65 14.70 11.90
N GLU A 121 -30.95 14.60 11.57
CA GLU A 121 -31.86 13.63 12.19
C GLU A 121 -31.37 12.19 11.90
N PRO A 122 -31.39 11.29 12.90
CA PRO A 122 -30.98 9.90 12.72
C PRO A 122 -31.79 9.20 11.62
N VAL A 123 -31.09 8.46 10.75
CA VAL A 123 -31.73 7.60 9.75
C VAL A 123 -31.62 6.15 10.22
N GLU A 124 -32.76 5.52 10.47
CA GLU A 124 -32.84 4.08 10.75
C GLU A 124 -33.05 3.29 9.46
N LEU A 125 -32.30 2.22 9.28
CA LEU A 125 -32.41 1.32 8.13
C LEU A 125 -32.46 -0.13 8.62
N ASP A 126 -33.56 -0.81 8.36
CA ASP A 126 -33.69 -2.25 8.61
C ASP A 126 -32.86 -3.03 7.59
N VAL A 127 -31.74 -3.60 8.05
CA VAL A 127 -30.83 -4.38 7.20
C VAL A 127 -31.29 -5.83 7.07
N TYR A 128 -31.54 -6.51 8.18
CA TYR A 128 -31.99 -7.91 8.19
C TYR A 128 -32.51 -8.36 9.57
N ASP A 129 -33.48 -9.27 9.60
CA ASP A 129 -34.04 -9.90 10.81
C ASP A 129 -33.52 -11.34 10.95
N PHE A 130 -32.50 -11.53 11.80
CA PHE A 130 -31.84 -12.82 12.01
C PHE A 130 -32.74 -13.85 12.70
N LYS A 131 -32.97 -14.99 12.05
CA LYS A 131 -33.72 -16.14 12.61
C LYS A 131 -32.85 -17.21 13.28
N GLY A 132 -31.54 -16.97 13.37
CA GLY A 132 -30.54 -17.87 13.94
C GLY A 132 -29.17 -17.17 14.01
N PRO A 133 -28.09 -17.89 14.38
CA PRO A 133 -26.75 -17.32 14.41
C PRO A 133 -26.34 -16.74 13.05
N GLY A 134 -25.73 -15.55 13.05
CA GLY A 134 -25.32 -14.87 11.84
C GLY A 134 -24.30 -13.76 12.11
N VAL A 135 -23.87 -13.08 11.04
CA VAL A 135 -22.92 -11.97 11.08
C VAL A 135 -23.44 -10.79 10.27
N ALA A 136 -23.10 -9.58 10.70
CA ALA A 136 -23.43 -8.34 10.02
C ALA A 136 -22.16 -7.48 9.89
N LEU A 137 -22.08 -6.71 8.81
CA LEU A 137 -20.98 -5.78 8.54
C LEU A 137 -21.56 -4.43 8.08
N ALA A 138 -21.07 -3.35 8.66
CA ALA A 138 -21.26 -2.00 8.14
C ALA A 138 -19.92 -1.48 7.61
N MET A 139 -19.95 -0.84 6.45
CA MET A 139 -18.78 -0.18 5.85
C MET A 139 -19.18 1.19 5.31
N TYR A 140 -18.22 2.09 5.24
CA TYR A 140 -18.41 3.45 4.74
C TYR A 140 -17.20 3.89 3.90
N ASN A 141 -17.42 4.93 3.10
CA ASN A 141 -16.37 5.74 2.51
C ASN A 141 -16.87 7.21 2.46
N VAL A 142 -15.98 8.15 2.17
CA VAL A 142 -16.32 9.58 2.12
C VAL A 142 -15.98 10.17 0.77
N ASP A 143 -16.83 11.08 0.29
CA ASP A 143 -16.69 11.69 -1.04
C ASP A 143 -15.31 12.32 -1.27
N GLU A 144 -14.75 12.98 -0.25
CA GLU A 144 -13.40 13.55 -0.30
C GLU A 144 -12.34 12.49 -0.61
N SER A 145 -12.40 11.33 0.05
CA SER A 145 -11.47 10.22 -0.19
C SER A 145 -11.65 9.63 -1.59
N ILE A 146 -12.88 9.54 -2.08
CA ILE A 146 -13.17 9.03 -3.43
C ILE A 146 -12.67 10.01 -4.50
N ARG A 147 -12.86 11.32 -4.30
CA ARG A 147 -12.34 12.37 -5.18
C ARG A 147 -10.81 12.35 -5.22
N ALA A 148 -10.16 12.29 -4.07
CA ALA A 148 -8.70 12.18 -3.98
C ALA A 148 -8.18 10.92 -4.70
N PHE A 149 -8.89 9.80 -4.58
CA PHE A 149 -8.58 8.57 -5.31
C PHE A 149 -8.75 8.73 -6.82
N ALA A 150 -9.82 9.39 -7.30
CA ALA A 150 -10.02 9.70 -8.71
C ALA A 150 -8.89 10.58 -9.27
N GLU A 151 -8.58 11.68 -8.60
CA GLU A 151 -7.50 12.61 -8.96
C GLU A 151 -6.15 11.89 -9.08
N SER A 152 -5.81 11.05 -8.08
CA SER A 152 -4.55 10.29 -8.10
C SER A 152 -4.49 9.25 -9.24
N SER A 153 -5.62 8.61 -9.56
CA SER A 153 -5.70 7.63 -10.64
C SER A 153 -5.54 8.30 -12.01
N MET A 154 -6.15 9.48 -12.18
CA MET A 154 -6.06 10.29 -13.39
C MET A 154 -4.63 10.80 -13.62
N ALA A 155 -4.01 11.33 -12.56
CA ALA A 155 -2.62 11.79 -12.61
C ALA A 155 -1.66 10.66 -12.98
N MET A 156 -1.85 9.46 -12.41
CA MET A 156 -1.07 8.27 -12.74
C MET A 156 -1.23 7.89 -14.21
N ALA A 157 -2.47 7.77 -14.70
CA ALA A 157 -2.78 7.44 -16.08
C ALA A 157 -2.16 8.43 -17.08
N LEU A 158 -2.29 9.74 -16.81
CA LEU A 158 -1.67 10.78 -17.63
C LEU A 158 -0.14 10.68 -17.63
N SER A 159 0.49 10.45 -16.48
CA SER A 159 1.96 10.32 -16.37
C SER A 159 2.51 9.14 -17.19
N LYS A 160 1.73 8.06 -17.28
CA LYS A 160 2.06 6.86 -18.08
C LYS A 160 1.62 6.98 -19.54
N LYS A 161 0.80 7.98 -19.88
CA LYS A 161 0.06 8.08 -21.14
C LYS A 161 -0.71 6.80 -21.45
N TRP A 162 -1.40 6.28 -20.44
CA TRP A 162 -2.22 5.07 -20.52
C TRP A 162 -3.70 5.38 -20.24
N PRO A 163 -4.64 4.64 -20.85
CA PRO A 163 -6.06 4.76 -20.51
C PRO A 163 -6.33 4.31 -19.06
N LEU A 164 -7.40 4.85 -18.47
CA LEU A 164 -7.81 4.61 -17.09
C LEU A 164 -9.15 3.85 -17.04
N TYR A 165 -9.20 2.78 -16.25
CA TYR A 165 -10.42 2.03 -16.00
C TYR A 165 -10.78 2.04 -14.51
N LEU A 166 -12.00 2.47 -14.17
CA LEU A 166 -12.58 2.24 -12.84
C LEU A 166 -13.53 1.03 -12.90
N SER A 167 -13.43 0.13 -11.93
CA SER A 167 -14.35 -1.00 -11.80
C SER A 167 -15.17 -0.97 -10.52
N THR A 168 -16.47 -1.23 -10.62
CA THR A 168 -17.38 -1.35 -9.45
C THR A 168 -18.50 -2.37 -9.71
N LYS A 169 -19.38 -2.62 -8.73
CA LYS A 169 -20.64 -3.34 -8.93
C LYS A 169 -21.87 -2.44 -8.71
N ASN A 170 -21.89 -1.25 -9.31
CA ASN A 170 -22.94 -0.24 -9.13
C ASN A 170 -24.35 -0.67 -9.54
N THR A 171 -24.52 -1.70 -10.37
CA THR A 171 -25.85 -2.27 -10.67
C THR A 171 -26.50 -2.93 -9.45
N ILE A 172 -25.68 -3.44 -8.53
CA ILE A 172 -26.08 -4.08 -7.27
C ILE A 172 -25.99 -3.07 -6.11
N LEU A 173 -24.81 -2.48 -5.87
CA LEU A 173 -24.59 -1.48 -4.84
C LEU A 173 -24.89 -0.07 -5.36
N LYS A 174 -26.17 0.17 -5.71
CA LYS A 174 -26.62 1.37 -6.45
C LYS A 174 -26.19 2.69 -5.83
N LYS A 175 -26.27 2.83 -4.50
CA LYS A 175 -25.86 4.05 -3.80
C LYS A 175 -24.35 4.07 -3.52
N TYR A 176 -23.82 2.99 -2.94
CA TYR A 176 -22.42 2.94 -2.51
C TYR A 176 -21.44 2.95 -3.69
N ASP A 177 -21.56 1.99 -4.61
CA ASP A 177 -20.70 1.89 -5.79
C ASP A 177 -21.09 2.90 -6.88
N GLY A 178 -22.37 3.29 -6.93
CA GLY A 178 -22.81 4.43 -7.74
C GLY A 178 -22.05 5.70 -7.37
N ARG A 179 -21.83 5.96 -6.07
CA ARG A 179 -21.09 7.15 -5.63
C ARG A 179 -19.65 7.18 -6.14
N PHE A 180 -18.96 6.04 -6.18
CA PHE A 180 -17.62 5.94 -6.79
C PHE A 180 -17.65 6.26 -8.28
N LYS A 181 -18.60 5.66 -9.02
CA LYS A 181 -18.77 5.89 -10.45
C LYS A 181 -19.03 7.38 -10.74
N ASP A 182 -19.98 7.96 -10.04
CA ASP A 182 -20.43 9.33 -10.27
C ASP A 182 -19.29 10.33 -9.96
N ILE A 183 -18.61 10.18 -8.83
CA ILE A 183 -17.49 11.04 -8.46
C ILE A 183 -16.33 10.95 -9.44
N PHE A 184 -15.95 9.75 -9.90
CA PHE A 184 -14.90 9.61 -10.90
C PHE A 184 -15.27 10.29 -12.23
N GLN A 185 -16.54 10.18 -12.65
CA GLN A 185 -17.02 10.85 -13.85
C GLN A 185 -17.01 12.37 -13.69
N GLU A 186 -17.48 12.89 -12.55
CA GLU A 186 -17.44 14.33 -12.24
C GLU A 186 -16.00 14.86 -12.31
N VAL A 187 -15.06 14.21 -11.61
CA VAL A 187 -13.63 14.58 -11.62
C VAL A 187 -13.04 14.54 -13.03
N TYR A 188 -13.39 13.52 -13.83
CA TYR A 188 -12.92 13.41 -15.21
C TYR A 188 -13.35 14.59 -16.05
N GLU A 189 -14.66 14.88 -16.08
CA GLU A 189 -15.25 15.93 -16.91
C GLU A 189 -14.79 17.33 -16.47
N GLU A 190 -14.65 17.57 -15.16
CA GLU A 190 -14.26 18.87 -14.61
C GLU A 190 -12.78 19.20 -14.87
N ASN A 191 -11.86 18.24 -14.69
CA ASN A 191 -10.44 18.56 -14.52
C ASN A 191 -9.48 17.84 -15.49
N TRP A 192 -9.92 16.76 -16.14
CA TRP A 192 -9.01 15.82 -16.81
C TRP A 192 -9.33 15.47 -18.25
N LYS A 193 -10.58 15.64 -18.69
CA LYS A 193 -11.01 15.26 -20.04
C LYS A 193 -10.15 15.87 -21.15
N GLU A 194 -9.94 17.18 -21.13
CA GLU A 194 -9.11 17.86 -22.13
C GLU A 194 -7.68 17.31 -22.15
N LYS A 195 -7.06 17.12 -20.97
CA LYS A 195 -5.70 16.58 -20.85
C LYS A 195 -5.59 15.15 -21.36
N PHE A 196 -6.63 14.34 -21.15
CA PHE A 196 -6.69 12.95 -21.60
C PHE A 196 -6.83 12.88 -23.12
N GLU A 197 -7.75 13.68 -23.68
CA GLU A 197 -7.97 13.79 -25.12
C GLU A 197 -6.72 14.30 -25.85
N GLU A 198 -6.03 15.31 -25.31
CA GLU A 198 -4.74 15.82 -25.84
C GLU A 198 -3.63 14.76 -25.89
N ASN A 199 -3.71 13.74 -25.02
CA ASN A 199 -2.74 12.65 -24.96
C ASN A 199 -3.26 11.34 -25.60
N SER A 200 -4.40 11.38 -26.29
CA SER A 200 -5.04 10.21 -26.91
C SER A 200 -5.30 9.05 -25.95
N ILE A 201 -5.64 9.36 -24.70
CA ILE A 201 -6.04 8.41 -23.66
C ILE A 201 -7.47 8.71 -23.19
N TRP A 202 -8.11 7.75 -22.53
CA TRP A 202 -9.50 7.88 -22.10
C TRP A 202 -9.71 7.34 -20.68
N TYR A 203 -10.82 7.76 -20.06
CA TYR A 203 -11.35 7.16 -18.84
C TYR A 203 -12.60 6.35 -19.17
N GLU A 204 -12.72 5.15 -18.60
CA GLU A 204 -13.90 4.29 -18.74
C GLU A 204 -14.28 3.63 -17.41
N HIS A 205 -15.58 3.59 -17.13
CA HIS A 205 -16.15 2.80 -16.04
C HIS A 205 -16.64 1.45 -16.55
N ARG A 206 -16.31 0.37 -15.82
CA ARG A 206 -16.79 -0.99 -16.09
C ARG A 206 -17.39 -1.65 -14.85
N LEU A 207 -18.25 -2.64 -15.08
CA LEU A 207 -18.62 -3.57 -14.02
C LEU A 207 -17.41 -4.46 -13.69
N ILE A 208 -17.18 -4.73 -12.41
CA ILE A 208 -15.98 -5.45 -11.94
C ILE A 208 -15.80 -6.83 -12.57
N ASP A 209 -16.89 -7.56 -12.80
CA ASP A 209 -16.90 -8.86 -13.49
C ASP A 209 -16.54 -8.76 -14.98
N ASP A 210 -17.00 -7.70 -15.67
CA ASP A 210 -16.57 -7.43 -17.04
C ASP A 210 -15.10 -6.98 -17.09
N MET A 211 -14.67 -6.16 -16.11
CA MET A 211 -13.30 -5.67 -16.04
C MET A 211 -12.28 -6.80 -15.82
N VAL A 212 -12.56 -7.75 -14.92
CA VAL A 212 -11.66 -8.92 -14.73
C VAL A 212 -11.58 -9.78 -15.99
N ALA A 213 -12.70 -9.97 -16.70
CA ALA A 213 -12.72 -10.70 -17.96
C ALA A 213 -11.97 -9.95 -19.07
N TYR A 214 -12.06 -8.62 -19.08
CA TYR A 214 -11.27 -7.76 -19.95
C TYR A 214 -9.77 -7.84 -19.62
N ALA A 215 -9.40 -7.83 -18.34
CA ALA A 215 -8.01 -7.87 -17.93
C ALA A 215 -7.31 -9.16 -18.38
N VAL A 216 -7.98 -10.31 -18.28
CA VAL A 216 -7.42 -11.62 -18.69
C VAL A 216 -7.18 -11.72 -20.20
N LYS A 217 -8.00 -11.05 -21.03
CA LYS A 217 -7.88 -11.10 -22.50
C LYS A 217 -7.07 -9.95 -23.09
N SER A 218 -6.72 -8.95 -22.29
CA SER A 218 -6.05 -7.73 -22.73
C SER A 218 -4.54 -7.93 -22.82
N GLU A 219 -3.88 -7.16 -23.68
CA GLU A 219 -2.40 -7.09 -23.77
C GLU A 219 -1.79 -6.21 -22.65
N GLY A 220 -2.61 -5.65 -21.76
CA GLY A 220 -2.16 -4.72 -20.72
C GLY A 220 -2.09 -3.28 -21.21
N GLY A 221 -1.23 -2.46 -20.59
CA GLY A 221 -1.01 -1.07 -21.02
C GLY A 221 -2.11 -0.09 -20.60
N TYR A 222 -2.71 -0.29 -19.43
CA TYR A 222 -3.73 0.60 -18.86
C TYR A 222 -3.55 0.73 -17.34
N VAL A 223 -4.12 1.78 -16.77
CA VAL A 223 -4.27 1.93 -15.31
C VAL A 223 -5.62 1.38 -14.90
N TRP A 224 -5.64 0.51 -13.90
CA TRP A 224 -6.87 -0.03 -13.31
C TRP A 224 -7.07 0.52 -11.90
N ALA A 225 -8.00 1.45 -11.76
CA ALA A 225 -8.47 1.96 -10.48
C ALA A 225 -9.44 0.95 -9.84
N CYS A 226 -8.95 0.27 -8.79
CA CYS A 226 -9.73 -0.67 -8.01
C CYS A 226 -10.19 -0.05 -6.68
N LYS A 227 -11.40 -0.38 -6.23
CA LYS A 227 -11.78 -0.14 -4.82
C LYS A 227 -10.85 -0.93 -3.89
N ASN A 228 -10.80 -0.54 -2.62
CA ASN A 228 -9.85 -1.08 -1.63
C ASN A 228 -9.73 -2.62 -1.66
N TYR A 229 -10.85 -3.34 -1.54
CA TYR A 229 -10.85 -4.81 -1.56
C TYR A 229 -10.51 -5.40 -2.94
N ASP A 230 -11.04 -4.82 -4.02
CA ASP A 230 -10.73 -5.29 -5.38
C ASP A 230 -9.24 -5.09 -5.69
N GLY A 231 -8.64 -3.99 -5.24
CA GLY A 231 -7.22 -3.69 -5.44
C GLY A 231 -6.31 -4.70 -4.73
N ASP A 232 -6.66 -5.04 -3.49
CA ASP A 232 -5.97 -6.07 -2.71
C ASP A 232 -5.95 -7.41 -3.45
N VAL A 233 -7.14 -7.91 -3.86
CA VAL A 233 -7.26 -9.21 -4.53
C VAL A 233 -6.65 -9.21 -5.95
N GLN A 234 -6.96 -8.19 -6.75
CA GLN A 234 -6.55 -8.17 -8.17
C GLN A 234 -5.06 -7.87 -8.35
N SER A 235 -4.43 -7.15 -7.42
CA SER A 235 -2.98 -6.90 -7.46
C SER A 235 -2.17 -8.20 -7.34
N ASP A 236 -2.52 -9.06 -6.38
CA ASP A 236 -1.91 -10.38 -6.22
C ASP A 236 -2.15 -11.29 -7.43
N PHE A 237 -3.38 -11.29 -7.97
CA PHE A 237 -3.72 -12.05 -9.17
C PHE A 237 -2.89 -11.62 -10.38
N LEU A 238 -2.77 -10.31 -10.62
CA LEU A 238 -1.94 -9.77 -11.70
C LEU A 238 -0.46 -10.09 -11.48
N ALA A 239 0.07 -9.87 -10.27
CA ALA A 239 1.47 -10.18 -9.95
C ALA A 239 1.81 -11.65 -10.24
N GLN A 240 0.91 -12.56 -9.87
CA GLN A 240 1.07 -13.98 -10.17
C GLN A 240 0.94 -14.28 -11.67
N GLY A 241 0.04 -13.59 -12.38
CA GLY A 241 -0.12 -13.72 -13.84
C GLY A 241 1.10 -13.24 -14.63
N PHE A 242 1.80 -12.20 -14.15
CA PHE A 242 3.07 -11.73 -14.72
C PHE A 242 4.27 -12.60 -14.29
N GLY A 243 4.15 -13.36 -13.21
CA GLY A 243 5.09 -14.42 -12.86
C GLY A 243 5.13 -14.72 -11.36
N SER A 244 5.39 -13.72 -10.52
CA SER A 244 5.55 -13.90 -9.08
C SER A 244 5.18 -12.62 -8.33
N LEU A 245 4.59 -12.77 -7.15
CA LEU A 245 4.38 -11.67 -6.21
C LEU A 245 5.69 -10.95 -5.84
N GLY A 246 6.83 -11.64 -5.94
CA GLY A 246 8.16 -11.05 -5.73
C GLY A 246 8.60 -10.06 -6.81
N LEU A 247 7.87 -9.97 -7.93
CA LEU A 247 8.15 -9.06 -9.06
C LEU A 247 7.20 -7.86 -9.12
N MET A 248 6.38 -7.63 -8.08
CA MET A 248 5.49 -6.48 -8.00
C MET A 248 6.08 -5.38 -7.13
N SER A 249 5.97 -4.13 -7.60
CA SER A 249 6.20 -2.94 -6.77
C SER A 249 4.86 -2.39 -6.28
N SER A 250 4.81 -1.91 -5.05
CA SER A 250 3.64 -1.25 -4.47
C SER A 250 4.02 0.16 -4.01
N VAL A 251 3.22 1.15 -4.42
CA VAL A 251 3.45 2.55 -4.09
C VAL A 251 2.11 3.20 -3.76
N LEU A 252 2.01 3.75 -2.56
CA LEU A 252 0.92 4.62 -2.14
C LEU A 252 1.34 6.07 -2.39
N LEU A 253 0.58 6.77 -3.24
CA LEU A 253 0.81 8.17 -3.57
C LEU A 253 -0.34 9.02 -3.02
N SER A 254 0.00 10.13 -2.36
CA SER A 254 -0.99 11.12 -1.95
C SER A 254 -1.54 11.91 -3.13
N SER A 255 -2.71 12.52 -2.96
CA SER A 255 -3.35 13.35 -3.99
C SER A 255 -2.53 14.57 -4.41
N ASP A 256 -1.64 15.09 -3.56
CA ASP A 256 -0.74 16.19 -3.91
C ASP A 256 0.46 15.76 -4.77
N GLY A 257 0.62 14.46 -5.02
CA GLY A 257 1.74 13.88 -5.77
C GLY A 257 3.11 14.00 -5.09
N LYS A 258 3.18 14.56 -3.87
CA LYS A 258 4.44 14.79 -3.15
C LYS A 258 4.72 13.69 -2.15
N THR A 259 3.72 13.24 -1.40
CA THR A 259 3.92 12.20 -0.39
C THR A 259 3.78 10.80 -1.00
N LEU A 260 4.80 9.98 -0.80
CA LEU A 260 4.88 8.63 -1.34
C LEU A 260 5.31 7.64 -0.26
N GLU A 261 4.63 6.51 -0.18
CA GLU A 261 5.06 5.33 0.56
C GLU A 261 5.29 4.17 -0.43
N ALA A 262 6.51 3.64 -0.48
CA ALA A 262 6.84 2.46 -1.26
C ALA A 262 6.93 1.22 -0.36
N GLU A 263 6.31 0.11 -0.76
CA GLU A 263 6.36 -1.15 -0.05
C GLU A 263 6.46 -2.35 -1.00
N ALA A 264 6.80 -3.52 -0.45
CA ALA A 264 6.61 -4.77 -1.17
C ALA A 264 5.12 -5.15 -1.14
N ALA A 265 4.56 -5.58 -2.27
CA ALA A 265 3.14 -5.96 -2.36
C ALA A 265 2.82 -7.24 -1.56
N HIS A 266 3.81 -8.12 -1.38
CA HIS A 266 3.62 -9.40 -0.71
C HIS A 266 3.71 -9.31 0.82
N GLY A 267 3.15 -10.32 1.49
CA GLY A 267 3.25 -10.48 2.95
C GLY A 267 4.66 -10.84 3.46
N THR A 268 4.74 -11.20 4.73
CA THR A 268 6.00 -11.39 5.47
C THR A 268 6.77 -12.69 5.18
N VAL A 269 6.21 -13.52 4.29
CA VAL A 269 6.73 -14.84 3.87
C VAL A 269 6.98 -15.79 5.05
N THR A 270 5.99 -15.90 5.93
CA THR A 270 6.03 -16.71 7.17
C THR A 270 6.58 -18.11 6.97
N ARG A 271 6.16 -18.81 5.90
CA ARG A 271 6.61 -20.19 5.65
C ARG A 271 8.13 -20.28 5.51
N HIS A 272 8.75 -19.34 4.80
CA HIS A 272 10.21 -19.32 4.65
C HIS A 272 10.87 -18.92 5.97
N PHE A 273 10.29 -17.98 6.71
CA PHE A 273 10.81 -17.60 8.01
C PHE A 273 10.87 -18.78 9.00
N ARG A 274 9.85 -19.66 9.01
CA ARG A 274 9.85 -20.88 9.83
C ARG A 274 10.95 -21.89 9.44
N LEU A 275 11.44 -21.86 8.20
CA LEU A 275 12.60 -22.65 7.77
C LEU A 275 13.90 -21.96 8.19
N HIS A 276 13.97 -20.64 8.04
CA HIS A 276 15.11 -19.83 8.49
C HIS A 276 15.36 -19.95 9.99
N GLU A 277 14.30 -19.97 10.82
CA GLU A 277 14.40 -20.19 12.28
C GLU A 277 15.02 -21.54 12.63
N LYS A 278 14.91 -22.54 11.74
CA LYS A 278 15.54 -23.87 11.88
C LYS A 278 16.97 -23.90 11.32
N GLY A 279 17.54 -22.76 10.92
CA GLY A 279 18.84 -22.66 10.27
C GLY A 279 18.86 -23.20 8.83
N GLN A 280 17.70 -23.41 8.22
CA GLN A 280 17.61 -23.91 6.84
C GLN A 280 17.74 -22.77 5.83
N GLU A 281 18.35 -23.05 4.69
CA GLU A 281 18.39 -22.12 3.56
C GLU A 281 16.98 -21.87 3.00
N THR A 282 16.74 -20.63 2.57
CA THR A 282 15.49 -20.23 1.91
C THR A 282 15.80 -19.58 0.58
N SER A 283 14.88 -19.67 -0.36
CA SER A 283 14.98 -18.99 -1.65
C SER A 283 13.83 -17.99 -1.77
N THR A 284 13.90 -16.96 -0.92
CA THR A 284 12.90 -15.89 -0.86
C THR A 284 13.30 -14.77 -1.81
N ASN A 285 12.41 -14.42 -2.75
CA ASN A 285 12.65 -13.34 -3.69
C ASN A 285 12.69 -11.98 -2.98
N SER A 286 13.77 -11.22 -3.17
CA SER A 286 13.98 -9.92 -2.56
C SER A 286 13.68 -8.74 -3.50
N ILE A 287 13.32 -8.98 -4.76
CA ILE A 287 13.20 -7.94 -5.79
C ILE A 287 12.16 -6.89 -5.40
N ALA A 288 10.94 -7.29 -5.01
CA ALA A 288 9.91 -6.35 -4.53
C ALA A 288 10.39 -5.49 -3.33
N SER A 289 11.15 -6.08 -2.40
CA SER A 289 11.72 -5.34 -1.27
C SER A 289 12.83 -4.37 -1.69
N ILE A 290 13.66 -4.74 -2.69
CA ILE A 290 14.67 -3.83 -3.28
C ILE A 290 13.96 -2.69 -4.01
N PHE A 291 12.90 -3.00 -4.76
CA PHE A 291 12.12 -2.03 -5.51
C PHE A 291 11.38 -1.06 -4.59
N ALA A 292 10.93 -1.49 -3.41
CA ALA A 292 10.42 -0.56 -2.41
C ALA A 292 11.46 0.52 -2.03
N TRP A 293 12.72 0.12 -1.83
CA TRP A 293 13.82 1.06 -1.57
C TRP A 293 14.10 1.97 -2.76
N THR A 294 14.28 1.41 -3.96
CA THR A 294 14.61 2.23 -5.14
C THR A 294 13.49 3.19 -5.48
N ARG A 295 12.21 2.81 -5.36
CA ARG A 295 11.07 3.69 -5.65
C ARG A 295 10.95 4.84 -4.65
N GLY A 296 11.17 4.58 -3.35
CA GLY A 296 11.26 5.65 -2.37
C GLY A 296 12.42 6.61 -2.66
N LEU A 297 13.61 6.06 -2.91
CA LEU A 297 14.81 6.87 -3.21
C LEU A 297 14.68 7.63 -4.54
N GLU A 298 14.03 7.05 -5.55
CA GLU A 298 13.75 7.69 -6.85
C GLU A 298 12.85 8.91 -6.64
N HIS A 299 11.81 8.76 -5.83
CA HIS A 299 10.93 9.87 -5.48
C HIS A 299 11.64 10.95 -4.67
N ARG A 300 12.46 10.56 -3.69
CA ARG A 300 13.32 11.49 -2.93
C ARG A 300 14.27 12.25 -3.87
N ALA A 301 14.89 11.55 -4.81
CA ALA A 301 15.78 12.14 -5.81
C ALA A 301 15.08 13.19 -6.65
N LYS A 302 13.85 12.93 -7.12
CA LYS A 302 13.04 13.90 -7.86
C LYS A 302 12.70 15.13 -7.03
N LEU A 303 12.27 14.94 -5.78
CA LEU A 303 11.94 16.05 -4.88
C LEU A 303 13.16 16.91 -4.53
N ASP A 304 14.35 16.30 -4.47
CA ASP A 304 15.62 17.00 -4.15
C ASP A 304 16.38 17.49 -5.40
N ASN A 305 15.89 17.20 -6.61
CA ASN A 305 16.62 17.38 -7.87
C ASN A 305 18.03 16.75 -7.82
N ASN A 306 18.12 15.51 -7.35
CA ASN A 306 19.37 14.78 -7.15
C ASN A 306 19.56 13.68 -8.21
N ASP A 307 20.16 14.05 -9.34
CA ASP A 307 20.38 13.14 -10.47
C ASP A 307 21.28 11.94 -10.13
N LYS A 308 22.22 12.10 -9.19
CA LYS A 308 23.10 10.99 -8.77
C LYS A 308 22.33 9.92 -8.01
N LEU A 309 21.40 10.32 -7.14
CA LEU A 309 20.53 9.38 -6.44
C LEU A 309 19.57 8.71 -7.44
N LEU A 310 19.04 9.48 -8.41
CA LEU A 310 18.19 8.93 -9.46
C LEU A 310 18.93 7.86 -10.29
N ASP A 311 20.14 8.15 -10.77
CA ASP A 311 20.98 7.21 -11.51
C ASP A 311 21.30 5.95 -10.68
N PHE A 312 21.59 6.09 -9.39
CA PHE A 312 21.78 4.94 -8.48
C PHE A 312 20.55 4.03 -8.44
N THR A 313 19.34 4.61 -8.30
CA THR A 313 18.11 3.82 -8.22
C THR A 313 17.85 3.05 -9.51
N GLN A 314 18.08 3.68 -10.66
CA GLN A 314 17.92 3.04 -11.97
C GLN A 314 18.92 1.89 -12.15
N LYS A 315 20.19 2.10 -11.78
CA LYS A 315 21.22 1.06 -11.83
C LYS A 315 20.91 -0.12 -10.93
N LEU A 316 20.40 0.11 -9.72
CA LEU A 316 20.05 -0.97 -8.81
C LEU A 316 18.86 -1.79 -9.31
N GLU A 317 17.86 -1.15 -9.91
CA GLU A 317 16.74 -1.86 -10.55
C GLU A 317 17.21 -2.66 -11.78
N SER A 318 18.01 -2.05 -12.68
CA SER A 318 18.61 -2.73 -13.83
C SER A 318 19.44 -3.94 -13.41
N ALA A 319 20.27 -3.81 -12.36
CA ALA A 319 21.06 -4.91 -11.85
C ALA A 319 20.21 -6.09 -11.35
N CYS A 320 19.04 -5.82 -10.77
CA CYS A 320 18.11 -6.88 -10.37
C CYS A 320 17.56 -7.63 -11.60
N VAL A 321 17.12 -6.88 -12.62
CA VAL A 321 16.60 -7.45 -13.88
C VAL A 321 17.68 -8.25 -14.61
N GLU A 322 18.86 -7.65 -14.82
CA GLU A 322 19.99 -8.30 -15.50
C GLU A 322 20.46 -9.56 -14.75
N THR A 323 20.40 -9.57 -13.41
CA THR A 323 20.74 -10.76 -12.62
C THR A 323 19.78 -11.91 -12.95
N VAL A 324 18.47 -11.65 -12.98
CA VAL A 324 17.45 -12.66 -13.35
C VAL A 324 17.63 -13.10 -14.80
N GLU A 325 17.79 -12.17 -15.74
CA GLU A 325 17.99 -12.45 -17.17
C GLU A 325 19.28 -13.23 -17.46
N SER A 326 20.32 -13.07 -16.62
CA SER A 326 21.55 -13.88 -16.68
C SER A 326 21.38 -15.33 -16.19
N GLY A 327 20.16 -15.71 -15.78
CA GLY A 327 19.82 -17.04 -15.28
C GLY A 327 20.01 -17.22 -13.77
N LYS A 328 20.33 -16.16 -13.02
CA LYS A 328 20.50 -16.21 -11.56
C LYS A 328 19.23 -15.69 -10.89
N MET A 329 18.42 -16.60 -10.38
CA MET A 329 17.10 -16.25 -9.85
C MET A 329 16.72 -17.10 -8.63
N THR A 330 15.76 -16.62 -7.86
CA THR A 330 15.20 -17.37 -6.74
C THR A 330 14.22 -18.44 -7.23
N LYS A 331 13.91 -19.39 -6.34
CA LYS A 331 13.14 -20.59 -6.66
C LYS A 331 11.78 -20.29 -7.29
N ASP A 332 11.10 -19.24 -6.84
CA ASP A 332 9.82 -18.81 -7.41
C ASP A 332 9.93 -18.55 -8.91
N LEU A 333 10.98 -17.89 -9.38
CA LEU A 333 11.21 -17.61 -10.80
C LEU A 333 11.76 -18.83 -11.54
N ALA A 334 12.66 -19.58 -10.91
CA ALA A 334 13.22 -20.80 -11.49
C ALA A 334 12.13 -21.84 -11.83
N LEU A 335 11.09 -21.94 -10.98
CA LEU A 335 9.95 -22.83 -11.23
C LEU A 335 9.12 -22.40 -12.44
N LEU A 336 9.04 -21.10 -12.76
CA LEU A 336 8.35 -20.60 -13.95
C LEU A 336 9.15 -20.92 -15.23
N SER A 337 10.48 -20.79 -15.17
CA SER A 337 11.35 -21.02 -16.33
C SER A 337 11.57 -22.52 -16.62
N HIS A 338 11.66 -23.35 -15.58
CA HIS A 338 12.06 -24.76 -15.71
C HIS A 338 10.94 -25.77 -15.38
N GLY A 339 9.79 -25.30 -14.91
CA GLY A 339 8.69 -26.14 -14.44
C GLY A 339 8.91 -26.72 -13.04
N THR A 340 7.86 -27.30 -12.46
CA THR A 340 7.89 -27.98 -11.15
C THR A 340 8.50 -29.38 -11.30
N LYS A 341 9.82 -29.48 -11.42
CA LYS A 341 10.51 -30.78 -11.29
C LYS A 341 10.95 -31.02 -9.85
#